data_AF-A0A947ERN9-F1
#
_entry.id   AF-A0A947ERN9-F1
#
_cell.length_a   1.000
_cell.length_b   1.000
_cell.length_c   1.000
_cell.angle_alpha   90.00
_cell.angle_beta   90.00
_cell.angle_gamma   90.00
#
_symmetry.space_group_name_H-M   'P 1'
#
loop_
_entity.id
_entity.type
_entity.pdbx_description
1 polymer ?
#
loop_
_entity_poly.entity_id
_entity_poly.type
_entity_poly.pdbx_seq_one_letter_code
_entity_poly.pdbx_strand_id
1 'polypeptide(L)'
;LLDLAKAVSIMLNNNGSAHNYQGWDLVGKPAIYHVGIPTISGTGAEVSRTTVLLGPSKKLGINSDYTTFDQVLLDPNLTIGVPKDQWFYTGMDCYIHCFESLNGSYLNAFSQSYGEKALDMCKEVFLGDLSPEESREKLMMASWHGGMSIAYSQVGVAHAMSYGLSYVLGTKHGIGNCLVFQHLQEYYPEGVKLFHEMKRQHKIELPKNICSALTDEEMDTMISVSLGMEPLWENALGRSWREKISRETLKELYLKI
;
A
#
# COMPACT_ATOMS: atom_id res chain seq x y z
N LEU A 1 4.48 5.48 -11.52
CA LEU A 1 5.06 6.67 -12.18
C LEU A 1 5.55 7.69 -11.16
N LEU A 2 4.74 8.05 -10.15
CA LEU A 2 5.15 8.97 -9.08
C LEU A 2 6.45 8.52 -8.38
N ASP A 3 6.53 7.27 -7.95
CA ASP A 3 7.75 6.71 -7.35
C ASP A 3 8.96 6.77 -8.29
N LEU A 4 8.78 6.49 -9.58
CA LEU A 4 9.87 6.62 -10.56
C LEU A 4 10.37 8.06 -10.65
N ALA A 5 9.47 9.05 -10.64
CA ALA A 5 9.84 10.46 -10.67
C ALA A 5 10.65 10.87 -9.42
N LYS A 6 10.22 10.42 -8.23
CA LYS A 6 10.95 10.59 -6.96
C LYS A 6 12.33 9.92 -6.99
N ALA A 7 12.41 8.69 -7.46
CA ALA A 7 13.67 7.97 -7.55
C ALA A 7 14.64 8.70 -8.51
N VAL A 8 14.18 9.11 -9.69
CA VAL A 8 15.01 9.86 -10.64
C VAL A 8 15.43 11.21 -10.06
N SER A 9 14.55 11.94 -9.38
CA SER A 9 14.88 13.24 -8.79
C SER A 9 15.96 13.12 -7.71
N ILE A 10 15.92 12.07 -6.88
CA ILE A 10 16.95 11.72 -5.91
C ILE A 10 18.27 11.38 -6.62
N MET A 11 18.22 10.47 -7.60
CA MET A 11 19.42 9.92 -8.24
C MET A 11 20.18 10.93 -9.11
N LEU A 12 19.54 12.01 -9.56
CA LEU A 12 20.24 13.08 -10.28
C LEU A 12 21.26 13.85 -9.42
N ASN A 13 21.06 13.87 -8.09
CA ASN A 13 21.95 14.54 -7.15
C ASN A 13 22.77 13.57 -6.26
N ASN A 14 22.46 12.27 -6.29
CA ASN A 14 23.04 11.26 -5.43
C ASN A 14 23.70 10.15 -6.26
N ASN A 15 25.01 9.96 -6.10
CA ASN A 15 25.81 9.06 -6.93
C ASN A 15 25.58 7.58 -6.62
N GLY A 16 25.82 6.71 -7.60
CA GLY A 16 25.75 5.25 -7.45
C GLY A 16 24.39 4.69 -7.84
N SER A 17 24.05 3.51 -7.33
CA SER A 17 22.80 2.82 -7.66
C SER A 17 21.70 3.18 -6.67
N ALA A 18 20.44 3.27 -7.14
CA ALA A 18 19.26 3.45 -6.29
C ALA A 18 19.14 2.38 -5.19
N HIS A 19 19.65 1.17 -5.44
CA HIS A 19 19.72 0.09 -4.44
C HIS A 19 20.45 0.52 -3.16
N ASN A 20 21.49 1.34 -3.27
CA ASN A 20 22.28 1.79 -2.12
C ASN A 20 21.49 2.72 -1.18
N TYR A 21 20.36 3.23 -1.66
CA TYR A 21 19.48 4.15 -0.93
C TYR A 21 18.21 3.46 -0.43
N GLN A 22 17.99 2.17 -0.73
CA GLN A 22 16.82 1.43 -0.21
C GLN A 22 16.97 1.19 1.29
N GLY A 23 16.11 1.82 2.08
CA GLY A 23 16.21 1.88 3.53
C GLY A 23 15.66 3.19 4.08
N TRP A 24 16.16 3.62 5.25
CA TRP A 24 15.71 4.80 5.97
C TRP A 24 16.84 5.81 6.10
N ASP A 25 16.60 7.03 5.61
CA ASP A 25 17.47 8.21 5.69
C ASP A 25 18.90 8.00 5.18
N LEU A 26 19.02 7.23 4.09
CA LEU A 26 20.30 6.96 3.39
C LEU A 26 20.63 8.00 2.31
N VAL A 27 19.68 8.86 1.94
CA VAL A 27 19.87 9.88 0.89
C VAL A 27 20.69 11.05 1.45
N GLY A 28 21.87 11.30 0.86
CA GLY A 28 22.83 12.26 1.39
C GLY A 28 22.64 13.70 0.90
N LYS A 29 21.99 13.91 -0.24
CA LYS A 29 21.73 15.23 -0.83
C LYS A 29 20.27 15.40 -1.23
N PRO A 30 19.71 16.62 -1.14
CA PRO A 30 18.36 16.90 -1.63
C PRO A 30 18.15 16.43 -3.08
N ALA A 31 16.96 15.90 -3.35
CA ALA A 31 16.52 15.65 -4.72
C ALA A 31 16.44 16.97 -5.52
N ILE A 32 16.42 16.88 -6.85
CA ILE A 32 16.03 18.03 -7.66
C ILE A 32 14.54 18.33 -7.46
N TYR A 33 14.12 19.57 -7.74
CA TYR A 33 12.72 19.95 -7.68
C TYR A 33 11.86 19.01 -8.54
N HIS A 34 10.79 18.46 -7.96
CA HIS A 34 9.96 17.48 -8.62
C HIS A 34 8.49 17.58 -8.19
N VAL A 35 7.61 17.26 -9.13
CA VAL A 35 6.16 17.49 -9.00
C VAL A 35 5.40 16.17 -9.14
N GLY A 36 4.47 15.92 -8.21
CA GLY A 36 3.55 14.79 -8.24
C GLY A 36 2.22 15.15 -8.89
N ILE A 37 1.83 14.42 -9.93
CA ILE A 37 0.51 14.59 -10.58
C ILE A 37 -0.15 13.19 -10.69
N PRO A 38 -0.97 12.78 -9.71
CA PRO A 38 -1.63 11.48 -9.75
C PRO A 38 -2.69 11.43 -10.86
N THR A 39 -2.57 10.45 -11.75
CA THR A 39 -3.57 10.10 -12.77
C THR A 39 -4.40 8.86 -12.41
N ILE A 40 -4.19 8.36 -11.18
CA ILE A 40 -4.98 7.34 -10.51
C ILE A 40 -4.85 7.56 -9.00
N SER A 41 -5.92 7.35 -8.25
CA SER A 41 -6.00 7.71 -6.83
C SER A 41 -6.10 6.48 -5.93
N GLY A 42 -5.30 6.45 -4.87
CA GLY A 42 -5.41 5.50 -3.76
C GLY A 42 -4.08 5.17 -3.08
N THR A 43 -2.95 5.34 -3.75
CA THR A 43 -1.64 4.95 -3.21
C THR A 43 -1.12 5.87 -2.09
N GLY A 44 -1.53 7.14 -2.07
CA GLY A 44 -0.90 8.16 -1.22
C GLY A 44 0.57 8.47 -1.59
N ALA A 45 1.08 7.94 -2.71
CA ALA A 45 2.45 8.17 -3.17
C ALA A 45 2.72 9.64 -3.52
N GLU A 46 1.68 10.43 -3.78
CA GLU A 46 1.75 11.87 -3.99
C GLU A 46 2.20 12.64 -2.74
N VAL A 47 2.07 12.08 -1.54
CA VAL A 47 2.40 12.77 -0.28
C VAL A 47 3.40 12.00 0.60
N SER A 48 3.65 10.73 0.28
CA SER A 48 4.55 9.88 1.06
C SER A 48 6.02 10.34 0.98
N ARG A 49 6.80 10.05 2.03
CA ARG A 49 8.26 10.20 2.08
C ARG A 49 9.04 9.03 1.47
N THR A 50 8.38 8.19 0.68
CA THR A 50 8.96 6.97 0.14
C THR A 50 8.79 6.87 -1.37
N THR A 51 9.70 6.15 -2.01
CA THR A 51 9.58 5.67 -3.38
C THR A 51 9.89 4.18 -3.38
N VAL A 52 8.93 3.34 -3.73
CA VAL A 52 9.05 1.89 -3.65
C VAL A 52 9.65 1.34 -4.94
N LEU A 53 10.82 0.70 -4.82
CA LEU A 53 11.54 0.11 -5.94
C LEU A 53 11.70 -1.40 -5.74
N LEU A 54 11.65 -2.15 -6.85
CA LEU A 54 12.08 -3.55 -6.86
C LEU A 54 13.61 -3.56 -7.00
N GLY A 55 14.30 -3.87 -5.90
CA GLY A 55 15.75 -4.04 -5.88
C GLY A 55 16.18 -5.47 -6.20
N PRO A 56 17.50 -5.73 -6.28
CA PRO A 56 18.04 -7.06 -6.59
C PRO A 56 17.69 -8.16 -5.58
N SER A 57 17.42 -7.79 -4.33
CA SER A 57 17.19 -8.73 -3.22
C SER A 57 15.81 -8.63 -2.56
N LYS A 58 15.12 -7.49 -2.75
CA LYS A 58 13.80 -7.22 -2.15
C LYS A 58 13.15 -6.01 -2.81
N LYS A 59 11.84 -5.94 -2.69
CA LYS A 59 11.07 -4.72 -2.92
C LYS A 59 11.12 -3.87 -1.65
N LEU A 60 11.75 -2.69 -1.71
CA LEU A 60 11.92 -1.80 -0.55
C LEU A 60 11.96 -0.34 -1.01
N GLY A 61 11.45 0.56 -0.16
CA GLY A 61 11.45 2.00 -0.42
C GLY A 61 12.78 2.70 -0.15
N ILE A 62 13.00 3.82 -0.83
CA ILE A 62 13.94 4.87 -0.40
C ILE A 62 13.16 5.84 0.47
N ASN A 63 13.29 5.74 1.80
CA ASN A 63 12.55 6.56 2.75
C ASN A 63 13.42 7.73 3.20
N SER A 64 13.05 8.96 2.85
CA SER A 64 13.82 10.16 3.19
C SER A 64 12.93 11.41 3.11
N ASP A 65 13.25 12.43 3.91
CA ASP A 65 12.63 13.76 3.77
C ASP A 65 12.92 14.38 2.38
N TYR A 66 14.00 13.95 1.70
CA TYR A 66 14.30 14.38 0.34
C TYR A 66 13.49 13.66 -0.75
N THR A 67 12.65 12.70 -0.38
CA THR A 67 11.81 11.93 -1.31
C THR A 67 10.43 12.55 -1.51
N THR A 68 10.00 13.46 -0.64
CA THR A 68 8.70 14.12 -0.76
C THR A 68 8.67 15.05 -1.97
N PHE A 69 7.52 15.15 -2.64
CA PHE A 69 7.38 16.09 -3.75
C PHE A 69 7.40 17.53 -3.26
N ASP A 70 8.07 18.41 -4.01
CA ASP A 70 8.06 19.86 -3.74
C ASP A 70 6.70 20.50 -4.07
N GLN A 71 5.97 19.91 -5.00
CA GLN A 71 4.63 20.34 -5.40
C GLN A 71 3.78 19.13 -5.80
N VAL A 72 2.49 19.19 -5.49
CA VAL A 72 1.50 18.23 -5.94
C VAL A 72 0.37 18.96 -6.63
N LEU A 73 -0.08 18.44 -7.78
CA LEU A 73 -1.28 18.92 -8.47
C LEU A 73 -2.34 17.80 -8.42
N LEU A 74 -3.41 18.06 -7.68
CA LEU A 74 -4.55 17.16 -7.57
C LEU A 74 -5.66 17.63 -8.53
N ASP A 75 -5.71 17.03 -9.72
CA ASP A 75 -6.80 17.24 -10.68
C ASP A 75 -7.55 15.91 -10.93
N PRO A 76 -8.76 15.74 -10.37
CA PRO A 76 -9.51 14.50 -10.48
C PRO A 76 -9.93 14.17 -11.91
N ASN A 77 -9.93 15.14 -12.84
CA ASN A 77 -10.19 14.87 -14.26
C ASN A 77 -9.08 14.05 -14.92
N LEU A 78 -7.87 14.09 -14.39
CA LEU A 78 -6.75 13.27 -14.88
C LEU A 78 -6.90 11.78 -14.55
N THR A 79 -7.89 11.42 -13.73
CA THR A 79 -8.24 10.03 -13.43
C THR A 79 -9.38 9.49 -14.31
N ILE A 80 -9.90 10.31 -15.23
CA ILE A 80 -10.88 9.84 -16.23
C ILE A 80 -10.24 8.76 -17.10
N GLY A 81 -10.98 7.67 -17.31
CA GLY A 81 -10.54 6.54 -18.13
C GLY A 81 -9.76 5.45 -17.39
N VAL A 82 -9.53 5.57 -16.08
CA VAL A 82 -9.03 4.46 -15.27
C VAL A 82 -10.04 3.30 -15.35
N PRO A 83 -9.61 2.08 -15.76
CA PRO A 83 -10.49 0.92 -15.82
C PRO A 83 -11.06 0.58 -14.44
N LYS A 84 -12.33 0.15 -14.39
CA LYS A 84 -13.07 -0.14 -13.15
C LYS A 84 -12.27 -1.01 -12.17
N ASP A 85 -11.71 -2.13 -12.64
CA ASP A 85 -10.99 -3.05 -11.76
C ASP A 85 -9.72 -2.41 -11.19
N GLN A 86 -8.98 -1.65 -12.01
CA GLN A 86 -7.79 -0.95 -11.56
C GLN A 86 -8.12 0.21 -10.61
N TRP A 87 -9.21 0.95 -10.86
CA TRP A 87 -9.76 1.95 -9.94
C TRP A 87 -10.08 1.32 -8.58
N PHE A 88 -10.76 0.16 -8.59
CA PHE A 88 -11.09 -0.55 -7.37
C PHE A 88 -9.82 -1.02 -6.64
N TYR A 89 -8.90 -1.71 -7.31
CA TYR A 89 -7.68 -2.21 -6.67
C TYR A 89 -6.81 -1.11 -6.10
N THR A 90 -6.66 0.01 -6.81
CA THR A 90 -5.86 1.14 -6.32
C THR A 90 -6.59 1.90 -5.22
N GLY A 91 -7.90 2.10 -5.29
CA GLY A 91 -8.63 2.74 -4.19
C GLY A 91 -8.75 1.85 -2.95
N MET A 92 -8.79 0.53 -3.12
CA MET A 92 -8.69 -0.43 -2.01
C MET A 92 -7.35 -0.36 -1.29
N ASP A 93 -6.28 0.08 -1.97
CA ASP A 93 -5.01 0.38 -1.33
C ASP A 93 -5.19 1.41 -0.21
N CYS A 94 -5.83 2.54 -0.54
CA CYS A 94 -6.19 3.58 0.44
C CYS A 94 -7.09 3.06 1.56
N TYR A 95 -8.08 2.24 1.23
CA TYR A 95 -8.98 1.67 2.22
C TYR A 95 -8.24 0.75 3.20
N ILE A 96 -7.37 -0.11 2.69
CA ILE A 96 -6.57 -1.06 3.48
C ILE A 96 -5.54 -0.29 4.33
N HIS A 97 -4.89 0.72 3.77
CA HIS A 97 -4.04 1.66 4.48
C HIS A 97 -4.72 2.21 5.74
N CYS A 98 -5.96 2.68 5.60
CA CYS A 98 -6.73 3.20 6.73
C CYS A 98 -6.95 2.13 7.81
N PHE A 99 -7.33 0.92 7.45
CA PHE A 99 -7.55 -0.15 8.42
C PHE A 99 -6.28 -0.56 9.14
N GLU A 100 -5.17 -0.71 8.42
CA GLU A 100 -3.90 -1.10 9.03
C GLU A 100 -3.31 0.01 9.91
N SER A 101 -3.46 1.27 9.48
CA SER A 101 -3.04 2.44 10.25
C SER A 101 -3.86 2.58 11.55
N LEU A 102 -5.19 2.61 11.44
CA LEU A 102 -6.10 2.85 12.57
C LEU A 102 -6.13 1.73 13.61
N ASN A 103 -5.70 0.53 13.25
CA ASN A 103 -5.60 -0.61 14.17
C ASN A 103 -4.14 -0.91 14.58
N GLY A 104 -3.20 -0.05 14.18
CA GLY A 104 -1.77 -0.23 14.42
C GLY A 104 -1.29 0.37 15.73
N SER A 105 -0.21 -0.17 16.28
CA SER A 105 0.43 0.34 17.50
C SER A 105 1.21 1.65 17.28
N TYR A 106 1.45 2.06 16.02
CA TYR A 106 2.18 3.29 15.66
C TYR A 106 1.25 4.49 15.48
N LEU A 107 -0.05 4.31 15.76
CA LEU A 107 -1.08 5.34 15.61
C LEU A 107 -0.86 6.51 16.61
N ASN A 108 -1.12 7.73 16.14
CA ASN A 108 -1.19 8.92 16.97
C ASN A 108 -2.33 9.83 16.49
N ALA A 109 -2.63 10.90 17.24
CA ALA A 109 -3.77 11.77 16.94
C ALA A 109 -3.73 12.38 15.52
N PHE A 110 -2.53 12.66 14.99
CA PHE A 110 -2.38 13.18 13.63
C PHE A 110 -2.75 12.12 12.59
N SER A 111 -2.11 10.96 12.63
CA SER A 111 -2.36 9.89 11.67
C SER A 111 -3.77 9.32 11.78
N GLN A 112 -4.35 9.32 12.98
CA GLN A 112 -5.74 8.96 13.23
C GLN A 112 -6.71 9.89 12.52
N SER A 113 -6.55 11.22 12.67
CA SER A 113 -7.47 12.19 12.06
C SER A 113 -7.54 12.08 10.53
N TYR A 114 -6.39 11.86 9.90
CA TYR A 114 -6.30 11.62 8.45
C TYR A 114 -6.85 10.25 8.06
N GLY A 115 -6.52 9.20 8.84
CA GLY A 115 -6.95 7.83 8.58
C GLY A 115 -8.46 7.65 8.65
N GLU A 116 -9.12 8.23 9.67
CA GLU A 116 -10.58 8.20 9.83
C GLU A 116 -11.27 8.92 8.67
N LYS A 117 -10.80 10.13 8.31
CA LYS A 117 -11.39 10.89 7.22
C LYS A 117 -11.21 10.21 5.85
N ALA A 118 -10.04 9.62 5.59
CA ALA A 118 -9.79 8.84 4.39
C ALA A 118 -10.70 7.60 4.33
N LEU A 119 -10.88 6.89 5.45
CA LEU A 119 -11.74 5.72 5.54
C LEU A 119 -13.19 6.06 5.25
N ASP A 120 -13.70 7.16 5.80
CA ASP A 120 -15.07 7.61 5.55
C ASP A 120 -15.27 7.95 4.07
N MET A 121 -14.34 8.69 3.47
CA MET A 121 -14.38 8.98 2.04
C MET A 121 -14.33 7.71 1.18
N CYS A 122 -13.51 6.72 1.53
CA CYS A 122 -13.50 5.42 0.86
C CYS A 122 -14.85 4.70 1.00
N LYS A 123 -15.48 4.69 2.19
CA LYS A 123 -16.81 4.10 2.36
C LYS A 123 -17.84 4.79 1.46
N GLU A 124 -17.83 6.11 1.39
CA GLU A 124 -18.73 6.85 0.49
C GLU A 124 -18.47 6.52 -0.99
N VAL A 125 -17.20 6.43 -1.40
CA VAL A 125 -16.80 6.08 -2.78
C VAL A 125 -17.25 4.67 -3.17
N PHE A 126 -17.09 3.69 -2.28
CA PHE A 126 -17.28 2.29 -2.61
C PHE A 126 -18.62 1.71 -2.18
N LEU A 127 -19.31 2.31 -1.22
CA LEU A 127 -20.61 1.85 -0.71
C LEU A 127 -21.74 2.86 -0.94
N GLY A 128 -21.42 4.15 -1.09
CA GLY A 128 -22.39 5.20 -1.32
C GLY A 128 -22.93 5.24 -2.75
N ASP A 129 -23.88 6.14 -2.97
CA ASP A 129 -24.43 6.48 -4.28
C ASP A 129 -23.89 7.85 -4.69
N LEU A 130 -22.74 7.85 -5.36
CA LEU A 130 -22.07 9.06 -5.86
C LEU A 130 -22.07 9.05 -7.38
N SER A 131 -22.17 10.24 -7.97
CA SER A 131 -21.87 10.38 -9.39
C SER A 131 -20.41 10.00 -9.68
N PRO A 132 -20.07 9.60 -10.92
CA PRO A 132 -18.69 9.29 -11.27
C PRO A 132 -17.70 10.44 -11.01
N GLU A 133 -18.15 11.69 -11.10
CA GLU A 133 -17.34 12.88 -10.82
C GLU A 133 -17.03 13.01 -9.33
N GLU A 134 -18.07 13.03 -8.49
CA GLU A 134 -17.91 13.09 -7.03
C GLU A 134 -17.07 11.91 -6.50
N SER A 135 -17.23 10.72 -7.08
CA SER A 135 -16.42 9.55 -6.75
C SER A 135 -14.93 9.78 -7.01
N ARG A 136 -14.56 10.40 -8.16
CA ARG A 136 -13.16 10.73 -8.49
C ARG A 136 -12.58 11.79 -7.57
N GLU A 137 -13.31 12.87 -7.33
CA GLU A 137 -12.88 13.95 -6.43
C GLU A 137 -12.64 13.41 -5.01
N LYS A 138 -13.58 12.63 -4.51
CA LYS A 138 -13.53 12.07 -3.16
C LYS A 138 -12.43 11.03 -3.02
N LEU A 139 -12.24 10.15 -4.00
CA LEU A 139 -11.16 9.16 -3.96
C LEU A 139 -9.77 9.81 -4.06
N MET A 140 -9.62 10.90 -4.82
CA MET A 140 -8.37 11.65 -4.87
C MET A 140 -8.02 12.26 -3.51
N MET A 141 -9.01 12.83 -2.82
CA MET A 141 -8.80 13.31 -1.46
C MET A 141 -8.60 12.19 -0.45
N ALA A 142 -9.25 11.04 -0.61
CA ALA A 142 -8.99 9.86 0.21
C ALA A 142 -7.54 9.38 0.07
N SER A 143 -7.03 9.28 -1.16
CA SER A 143 -5.62 8.94 -1.44
C SER A 143 -4.65 9.86 -0.71
N TRP A 144 -4.87 11.18 -0.79
CA TRP A 144 -4.06 12.17 -0.09
C TRP A 144 -4.08 11.96 1.43
N HIS A 145 -5.28 11.84 2.01
CA HIS A 145 -5.43 11.68 3.46
C HIS A 145 -4.88 10.32 3.93
N GLY A 146 -5.07 9.24 3.15
CA GLY A 146 -4.49 7.93 3.43
C GLY A 146 -2.97 7.96 3.44
N GLY A 147 -2.35 8.65 2.47
CA GLY A 147 -0.90 8.88 2.44
C GLY A 147 -0.40 9.68 3.65
N MET A 148 -1.11 10.73 4.05
CA MET A 148 -0.80 11.52 5.26
C MET A 148 -0.93 10.70 6.54
N SER A 149 -1.91 9.79 6.61
CA SER A 149 -2.07 8.88 7.74
C SER A 149 -0.82 8.01 7.89
N ILE A 150 -0.39 7.33 6.81
CA ILE A 150 0.78 6.44 6.83
C ILE A 150 2.09 7.18 7.04
N ALA A 151 2.22 8.41 6.56
CA ALA A 151 3.44 9.20 6.76
C ALA A 151 3.80 9.34 8.25
N TYR A 152 2.81 9.27 9.15
CA TYR A 152 2.97 9.33 10.61
C TYR A 152 2.34 8.12 11.33
N SER A 153 2.16 7.00 10.64
CA SER A 153 1.81 5.71 11.23
C SER A 153 2.55 4.61 10.46
N GLN A 154 1.94 3.45 10.28
CA GLN A 154 2.50 2.35 9.51
C GLN A 154 1.37 1.46 8.96
N VAL A 155 1.68 0.71 7.89
CA VAL A 155 0.81 -0.36 7.37
C VAL A 155 1.02 -1.66 8.16
N GLY A 156 0.41 -2.78 7.75
CA GLY A 156 0.31 -3.98 8.59
C GLY A 156 0.42 -5.31 7.83
N VAL A 157 -0.41 -6.28 8.24
CA VAL A 157 -0.38 -7.67 7.77
C VAL A 157 -0.63 -7.78 6.27
N ALA A 158 -1.57 -7.00 5.73
CA ALA A 158 -1.94 -7.05 4.32
C ALA A 158 -0.77 -6.61 3.44
N HIS A 159 -0.15 -5.48 3.79
CA HIS A 159 1.02 -4.98 3.09
C HIS A 159 2.22 -5.92 3.21
N ALA A 160 2.51 -6.44 4.41
CA ALA A 160 3.64 -7.34 4.63
C ALA A 160 3.57 -8.59 3.72
N MET A 161 2.40 -9.21 3.64
CA MET A 161 2.19 -10.37 2.76
C MET A 161 2.14 -9.99 1.28
N SER A 162 1.55 -8.84 0.92
CA SER A 162 1.49 -8.37 -0.46
C SER A 162 2.88 -8.05 -1.04
N TYR A 163 3.84 -7.62 -0.20
CA TYR A 163 5.25 -7.50 -0.61
C TYR A 163 5.83 -8.85 -1.07
N GLY A 164 5.49 -9.94 -0.38
CA GLY A 164 5.87 -11.30 -0.79
C GLY A 164 5.30 -11.67 -2.15
N LEU A 165 3.98 -11.51 -2.35
CA LEU A 165 3.32 -11.77 -3.64
C LEU A 165 3.96 -10.95 -4.77
N SER A 166 4.21 -9.66 -4.52
CA SER A 166 4.78 -8.76 -5.52
C SER A 166 6.21 -9.15 -5.89
N TYR A 167 7.01 -9.65 -4.94
CA TYR A 167 8.40 -10.02 -5.19
C TYR A 167 8.52 -11.34 -5.97
N VAL A 168 7.77 -12.37 -5.57
CA VAL A 168 7.88 -13.71 -6.17
C VAL A 168 7.05 -13.84 -7.44
N LEU A 169 5.79 -13.39 -7.43
CA LEU A 169 4.84 -13.58 -8.53
C LEU A 169 4.74 -12.37 -9.47
N GLY A 170 5.40 -11.25 -9.14
CA GLY A 170 5.23 -10.00 -9.88
C GLY A 170 3.84 -9.38 -9.74
N THR A 171 3.06 -9.81 -8.75
CA THR A 171 1.70 -9.30 -8.50
C THR A 171 1.72 -7.79 -8.29
N LYS A 172 0.87 -7.06 -9.02
CA LYS A 172 0.74 -5.60 -8.87
C LYS A 172 0.20 -5.25 -7.48
N HIS A 173 0.63 -4.11 -6.93
CA HIS A 173 0.40 -3.78 -5.53
C HIS A 173 -1.07 -3.77 -5.09
N GLY A 174 -1.93 -2.99 -5.74
CA GLY A 174 -3.34 -2.86 -5.33
C GLY A 174 -4.10 -4.20 -5.36
N ILE A 175 -3.93 -4.99 -6.43
CA ILE A 175 -4.56 -6.32 -6.51
C ILE A 175 -3.93 -7.30 -5.52
N GLY A 176 -2.61 -7.22 -5.27
CA GLY A 176 -1.94 -8.00 -4.23
C GLY A 176 -2.50 -7.71 -2.83
N ASN A 177 -2.71 -6.44 -2.51
CA ASN A 177 -3.34 -6.02 -1.25
C ASN A 177 -4.78 -6.58 -1.15
N CYS A 178 -5.57 -6.48 -2.21
CA CYS A 178 -6.93 -7.07 -2.26
C CYS A 178 -6.92 -8.59 -2.07
N LEU A 179 -6.00 -9.29 -2.72
CA LEU A 179 -5.87 -10.75 -2.69
C LEU A 179 -5.55 -11.26 -1.28
N VAL A 180 -4.65 -10.57 -0.57
CA VAL A 180 -4.34 -10.88 0.83
C VAL A 180 -5.51 -10.49 1.74
N PHE A 181 -5.96 -9.24 1.65
CA PHE A 181 -6.87 -8.65 2.63
C PHE A 181 -8.18 -9.42 2.76
N GLN A 182 -8.68 -10.00 1.66
CA GLN A 182 -9.91 -10.80 1.68
C GLN A 182 -9.89 -12.01 2.63
N HIS A 183 -8.70 -12.46 3.04
CA HIS A 183 -8.46 -13.60 3.94
C HIS A 183 -7.99 -13.19 5.34
N LEU A 184 -7.94 -11.91 5.66
CA LEU A 184 -7.43 -11.41 6.96
C LEU A 184 -8.53 -11.15 8.00
N GLN A 185 -9.62 -11.93 7.98
CA GLN A 185 -10.74 -11.71 8.90
C GLN A 185 -10.34 -11.85 10.38
N GLU A 186 -9.32 -12.65 10.68
CA GLU A 186 -8.77 -12.80 12.03
C GLU A 186 -8.04 -11.54 12.53
N TYR A 187 -7.55 -10.71 11.62
CA TYR A 187 -6.80 -9.49 11.94
C TYR A 187 -7.67 -8.23 11.80
N TYR A 188 -8.51 -8.16 10.77
CA TYR A 188 -9.29 -6.98 10.40
C TYR A 188 -10.76 -7.34 10.10
N PRO A 189 -11.53 -7.91 11.07
CA PRO A 189 -12.83 -8.52 10.80
C PRO A 189 -13.84 -7.57 10.13
N GLU A 190 -14.03 -6.37 10.69
CA GLU A 190 -14.93 -5.37 10.11
C GLU A 190 -14.42 -4.84 8.76
N GLY A 191 -13.09 -4.67 8.63
CA GLY A 191 -12.46 -4.23 7.40
C GLY A 191 -12.69 -5.20 6.25
N VAL A 192 -12.49 -6.50 6.49
CA VAL A 192 -12.69 -7.57 5.50
C VAL A 192 -14.15 -7.73 5.13
N LYS A 193 -15.07 -7.63 6.10
CA LYS A 193 -16.52 -7.67 5.86
C LYS A 193 -16.96 -6.56 4.90
N LEU A 194 -16.57 -5.32 5.19
CA LEU A 194 -16.86 -4.17 4.32
C LEU A 194 -16.19 -4.30 2.95
N PHE A 195 -14.94 -4.78 2.90
CA PHE A 195 -14.25 -5.04 1.64
C PHE A 195 -15.02 -6.03 0.73
N HIS A 196 -15.53 -7.13 1.28
CA HIS A 196 -16.34 -8.09 0.50
C HIS A 196 -17.65 -7.47 0.00
N GLU A 197 -18.25 -6.60 0.80
CA GLU A 197 -19.44 -5.85 0.38
C GLU A 197 -19.13 -4.89 -0.78
N MET A 198 -18.04 -4.12 -0.68
CA MET A 198 -17.55 -3.25 -1.76
C MET A 198 -17.27 -4.06 -3.05
N LYS A 199 -16.62 -5.22 -2.91
CA LYS A 199 -16.32 -6.14 -4.02
C LYS A 199 -17.60 -6.60 -4.72
N ARG A 200 -18.63 -6.96 -3.94
CA ARG A 200 -19.95 -7.41 -4.43
C ARG A 200 -20.68 -6.27 -5.14
N GLN A 201 -20.70 -5.07 -4.56
CA GLN A 201 -21.35 -3.89 -5.13
C GLN A 201 -20.76 -3.51 -6.49
N HIS A 202 -19.42 -3.56 -6.62
CA HIS A 202 -18.71 -3.20 -7.85
C HIS A 202 -18.50 -4.36 -8.82
N LYS A 203 -19.00 -5.56 -8.49
CA LYS A 203 -18.86 -6.79 -9.29
C LYS A 203 -17.40 -7.05 -9.66
N ILE A 204 -16.54 -7.03 -8.65
CA ILE A 204 -15.10 -7.27 -8.78
C ILE A 204 -14.83 -8.74 -8.52
N GLU A 205 -14.15 -9.39 -9.47
CA GLU A 205 -13.68 -10.75 -9.32
C GLU A 205 -12.18 -10.73 -9.09
N LEU A 206 -11.72 -11.44 -8.05
CA LEU A 206 -10.30 -11.61 -7.78
C LEU A 206 -9.86 -12.98 -8.31
N PRO A 207 -8.65 -13.09 -8.88
CA PRO A 207 -8.09 -14.37 -9.25
C PRO A 207 -7.95 -15.26 -8.00
N LYS A 208 -8.01 -16.57 -8.20
CA LYS A 208 -7.97 -17.57 -7.13
C LYS A 208 -6.87 -18.59 -7.40
N ASN A 209 -6.37 -19.19 -6.33
CA ASN A 209 -5.36 -20.23 -6.35
C ASN A 209 -4.05 -19.77 -7.01
N ILE A 210 -3.71 -18.48 -6.93
CA ILE A 210 -2.49 -17.98 -7.58
C ILE A 210 -1.21 -18.48 -6.90
N CYS A 211 -1.30 -18.89 -5.63
CA CYS A 211 -0.18 -19.49 -4.89
C CYS A 211 -0.16 -21.03 -4.99
N SER A 212 -1.16 -21.66 -5.62
CA SER A 212 -1.32 -23.12 -5.61
C SER A 212 -0.27 -23.89 -6.41
N ALA A 213 0.35 -23.25 -7.40
CA ALA A 213 1.36 -23.84 -8.27
C ALA A 213 2.80 -23.50 -7.86
N LEU A 214 2.98 -22.82 -6.72
CA LEU A 214 4.30 -22.44 -6.23
C LEU A 214 5.10 -23.66 -5.77
N THR A 215 6.38 -23.67 -6.11
CA THR A 215 7.35 -24.56 -5.48
C THR A 215 7.52 -24.23 -4.00
N ASP A 216 8.00 -25.18 -3.20
CA ASP A 216 8.30 -24.92 -1.79
C ASP A 216 9.35 -23.80 -1.63
N GLU A 217 10.33 -23.70 -2.55
CA GLU A 217 11.36 -22.65 -2.55
C GLU A 217 10.77 -21.25 -2.80
N GLU A 218 9.85 -21.12 -3.76
CA GLU A 218 9.16 -19.85 -4.03
C GLU A 218 8.25 -19.45 -2.86
N MET A 219 7.54 -20.41 -2.26
CA MET A 219 6.72 -20.18 -1.07
C MET A 219 7.60 -19.72 0.11
N ASP A 220 8.73 -20.38 0.36
CA ASP A 220 9.66 -20.01 1.42
C ASP A 220 10.29 -18.63 1.19
N THR A 221 10.56 -18.27 -0.05
CA THR A 221 11.03 -16.93 -0.43
C THR A 221 9.95 -15.89 -0.11
N MET A 222 8.70 -16.15 -0.47
CA MET A 222 7.57 -15.25 -0.23
C MET A 222 7.33 -14.99 1.26
N ILE A 223 7.40 -16.06 2.07
CA ILE A 223 7.29 -16.00 3.54
C ILE A 223 8.45 -15.18 4.11
N SER A 224 9.68 -15.41 3.63
CA SER A 224 10.86 -14.72 4.13
C SER A 224 10.85 -13.22 3.81
N VAL A 225 10.42 -12.84 2.61
CA VAL A 225 10.23 -11.43 2.22
C VAL A 225 9.20 -10.77 3.14
N SER A 226 8.07 -11.44 3.38
CA SER A 226 7.01 -10.94 4.24
C SER A 226 7.46 -10.77 5.69
N LEU A 227 8.08 -11.79 6.30
CA LEU A 227 8.62 -11.72 7.66
C LEU A 227 9.73 -10.68 7.83
N GLY A 228 10.46 -10.36 6.75
CA GLY A 228 11.46 -9.30 6.74
C GLY A 228 10.88 -7.88 6.89
N MET A 229 9.56 -7.71 6.74
CA MET A 229 8.87 -6.43 6.92
C MET A 229 8.56 -6.16 8.40
N GLU A 230 9.59 -6.21 9.25
CA GLU A 230 9.43 -6.16 10.71
C GLU A 230 8.62 -4.96 11.24
N PRO A 231 8.80 -3.71 10.73
CA PRO A 231 8.01 -2.58 11.20
C PRO A 231 6.50 -2.73 10.97
N LEU A 232 6.10 -3.45 9.91
CA LEU A 232 4.68 -3.69 9.59
C LEU A 232 4.08 -4.70 10.57
N TRP A 233 4.83 -5.76 10.87
CA TRP A 233 4.41 -6.76 11.86
C TRP A 233 4.36 -6.19 13.27
N GLU A 234 5.34 -5.37 13.65
CA GLU A 234 5.33 -4.68 14.93
C GLU A 234 4.14 -3.73 15.04
N ASN A 235 3.84 -2.97 13.97
CA ASN A 235 2.67 -2.11 13.95
C ASN A 235 1.38 -2.93 14.17
N ALA A 236 1.18 -4.02 13.41
CA ALA A 236 -0.05 -4.80 13.47
C ALA A 236 -0.21 -5.66 14.74
N LEU A 237 0.87 -6.23 15.26
CA LEU A 237 0.81 -7.27 16.30
C LEU A 237 1.56 -6.90 17.60
N GLY A 238 2.25 -5.75 17.63
CA GLY A 238 3.04 -5.24 18.75
C GLY A 238 4.48 -5.78 18.78
N ARG A 239 5.26 -5.37 19.79
CA ARG A 239 6.70 -5.70 19.91
C ARG A 239 7.02 -7.20 19.93
N SER A 240 6.12 -8.01 20.49
CA SER A 240 6.24 -9.48 20.51
C SER A 240 5.60 -10.16 19.30
N TRP A 241 5.52 -9.48 18.14
CA TRP A 241 4.86 -10.02 16.94
C TRP A 241 5.40 -11.39 16.50
N ARG A 242 6.69 -11.67 16.73
CA ARG A 242 7.34 -12.95 16.38
C ARG A 242 6.76 -14.15 17.13
N GLU A 243 6.09 -13.94 18.26
CA GLU A 243 5.38 -14.99 19.00
C GLU A 243 3.97 -15.24 18.43
N LYS A 244 3.46 -14.33 17.61
CA LYS A 244 2.07 -14.31 17.11
C LYS A 244 1.94 -14.69 15.64
N ILE A 245 3.03 -14.64 14.88
CA ILE A 245 3.05 -15.04 13.46
C ILE A 245 4.20 -16.01 13.22
N SER A 246 3.90 -17.16 12.62
CA SER A 246 4.90 -18.15 12.24
C SER A 246 4.97 -18.31 10.72
N ARG A 247 6.01 -19.02 10.25
CA ARG A 247 6.14 -19.38 8.82
C ARG A 247 4.96 -20.24 8.38
N GLU A 248 4.49 -21.14 9.22
CA GLU A 248 3.34 -22.02 8.99
C GLU A 248 2.06 -21.21 8.81
N THR A 249 1.79 -20.25 9.72
CA THR A 249 0.62 -19.36 9.59
C THR A 249 0.64 -18.59 8.27
N LEU A 250 1.80 -18.06 7.86
CA LEU A 250 1.94 -17.37 6.58
C LEU A 250 1.76 -18.31 5.39
N LYS A 251 2.29 -19.52 5.44
CA LYS A 251 2.10 -20.54 4.39
C LYS A 251 0.62 -20.86 4.22
N GLU A 252 -0.11 -21.08 5.31
CA GLU A 252 -1.55 -21.34 5.28
C GLU A 252 -2.34 -20.16 4.71
N LEU A 253 -1.99 -18.93 5.05
CA LEU A 253 -2.61 -17.73 4.49
C LEU A 253 -2.32 -17.57 3.00
N TYR A 254 -1.08 -17.78 2.56
CA TYR A 254 -0.74 -17.70 1.13
C TYR A 254 -1.45 -18.78 0.31
N LEU A 255 -1.60 -20.00 0.84
CA LEU A 255 -2.30 -21.09 0.14
C LEU A 255 -3.81 -20.85 -0.03
N LYS A 256 -4.40 -19.90 0.72
CA LYS A 256 -5.79 -19.46 0.51
C LYS A 256 -5.94 -18.54 -0.72
N ILE A 257 -4.83 -17.97 -1.23
CA ILE A 257 -4.77 -16.95 -2.30
C ILE A 257 -4.54 -17.61 -3.67
#